data_AF-A0A4Y9PVK7-F1
#
_entry.id   AF-A0A4Y9PVK7-F1
#
_cell.length_a   1.000
_cell.length_b   1.000
_cell.length_c   1.000
_cell.angle_alpha   90.00
_cell.angle_beta   90.00
_cell.angle_gamma   90.00
#
_symmetry.space_group_name_H-M   'P 1'
#
loop_
_entity.id
_entity.type
_entity.pdbx_description
1 polymer ?
#
loop_
_entity_poly.entity_id
_entity_poly.type
_entity_poly.pdbx_seq_one_letter_code
_entity_poly.pdbx_strand_id
1 'polypeptide(L)'
;MSLLAVGVSHQTAPVALLEQFAMGPDDRVKALHELVAGDHVSEALVLATCNRIEVFAEVEKFHGGVADVSRVLARQAGATVEELSPYVTVHYEDQAVSHLFTVAAGLDSMVVGETQVLGQLRAAYALAREEGTVGRALHPVAQRALRVGKRVHTETGIDRAGASLVSVALDRAEELIGSLRDRTVLVVGAGSMGALAATTLARRGAAVVISSRTEVSAHRLAGSVGGRSAPLADLPTELAAADVLVTCTGATGLVVGTDVVAAAIAGRGGRPLAVVDLALPRDVDPGVAGLPGVHVV
;
A
#
# COMPACT_ATOMS: atom_id res chain seq x y z
N MET A 1 -14.07 -19.15 22.71
CA MET A 1 -13.39 -18.75 21.46
C MET A 1 -13.86 -17.34 21.17
N SER A 2 -12.92 -16.46 20.89
CA SER A 2 -13.12 -15.02 20.82
C SER A 2 -12.29 -14.44 19.68
N LEU A 3 -12.79 -13.37 19.07
CA LEU A 3 -12.07 -12.65 18.03
C LEU A 3 -10.95 -11.79 18.60
N LEU A 4 -9.82 -11.79 17.92
CA LEU A 4 -8.65 -10.99 18.24
C LEU A 4 -8.19 -10.26 16.98
N ALA A 5 -7.88 -8.98 17.10
CA ALA A 5 -7.13 -8.26 16.08
C ALA A 5 -5.80 -7.79 16.70
N VAL A 6 -4.68 -8.16 16.08
CA VAL A 6 -3.34 -7.70 16.49
C VAL A 6 -2.62 -7.16 15.28
N GLY A 7 -1.99 -6.01 15.40
CA GLY A 7 -1.27 -5.46 14.27
C GLY A 7 -0.50 -4.19 14.55
N VAL A 8 0.10 -3.67 13.49
CA VAL A 8 0.87 -2.44 13.47
C VAL A 8 0.34 -1.59 12.31
N SER A 9 0.16 -0.29 12.54
CA SER A 9 -0.36 0.62 11.51
C SER A 9 0.43 1.93 11.48
N HIS A 10 0.20 2.74 10.45
CA HIS A 10 0.76 4.10 10.33
C HIS A 10 0.41 5.04 11.51
N GLN A 11 -0.58 4.70 12.35
CA GLN A 11 -0.87 5.48 13.55
C GLN A 11 0.06 5.18 14.70
N THR A 12 0.59 3.95 14.77
CA THR A 12 1.43 3.51 15.88
C THR A 12 2.89 3.41 15.50
N ALA A 13 3.22 3.11 14.24
CA ALA A 13 4.58 2.85 13.80
C ALA A 13 5.09 3.85 12.75
N PRO A 14 6.41 4.15 12.75
CA PRO A 14 7.04 4.86 11.65
C PRO A 14 7.05 4.02 10.37
N VAL A 15 7.06 4.68 9.21
CA VAL A 15 7.07 4.03 7.89
C VAL A 15 8.24 3.04 7.75
N ALA A 16 9.42 3.37 8.27
CA ALA A 16 10.58 2.48 8.23
C ALA A 16 10.34 1.12 8.92
N LEU A 17 9.49 1.07 9.94
CA LEU A 17 9.08 -0.20 10.56
C LEU A 17 8.03 -0.92 9.71
N LEU A 18 7.07 -0.19 9.12
CA LEU A 18 6.08 -0.77 8.21
C LEU A 18 6.74 -1.42 6.97
N GLU A 19 7.83 -0.84 6.45
CA GLU A 19 8.61 -1.40 5.33
C GLU A 19 9.13 -2.81 5.62
N GLN A 20 9.43 -3.12 6.88
CA GLN A 20 9.93 -4.44 7.29
C GLN A 20 8.85 -5.52 7.19
N PHE A 21 7.58 -5.15 7.18
CA PHE A 21 6.44 -6.07 7.05
C PHE A 21 6.03 -6.33 5.61
N ALA A 22 6.76 -5.82 4.63
CA ALA A 22 6.50 -6.10 3.23
C ALA A 22 6.50 -7.62 2.96
N MET A 23 5.38 -8.09 2.43
CA MET A 23 5.16 -9.50 2.12
C MET A 23 4.88 -9.70 0.65
N GLY A 24 5.65 -10.59 0.03
CA GLY A 24 5.28 -11.18 -1.26
C GLY A 24 4.05 -12.09 -1.13
N PRO A 25 3.47 -12.56 -2.25
CA PRO A 25 2.33 -13.48 -2.22
C PRO A 25 2.61 -14.76 -1.41
N ASP A 26 3.78 -15.36 -1.57
CA ASP A 26 4.15 -16.61 -0.88
C ASP A 26 4.33 -16.41 0.62
N ASP A 27 4.81 -15.24 1.05
CA ASP A 27 5.01 -14.94 2.48
C ASP A 27 3.67 -14.82 3.21
N ARG A 28 2.63 -14.28 2.55
CA ARG A 28 1.28 -14.19 3.10
C ARG A 28 0.69 -15.58 3.36
N VAL A 29 0.87 -16.51 2.42
CA VAL A 29 0.42 -17.90 2.57
C VAL A 29 1.14 -18.57 3.73
N LYS A 30 2.47 -18.44 3.81
CA LYS A 30 3.25 -18.96 4.94
C LYS A 30 2.80 -18.38 6.28
N ALA A 31 2.58 -17.07 6.36
CA ALA A 31 2.11 -16.41 7.57
C ALA A 31 0.74 -16.93 8.01
N LEU A 32 -0.21 -17.11 7.07
CA LEU A 32 -1.53 -17.69 7.36
C LEU A 32 -1.42 -19.10 7.95
N HIS A 33 -0.67 -19.99 7.30
CA HIS A 33 -0.50 -21.36 7.77
C HIS A 33 0.24 -21.45 9.11
N GLU A 34 1.21 -20.58 9.33
CA GLU A 34 1.91 -20.54 10.61
C GLU A 34 1.02 -20.02 11.75
N LEU A 35 0.16 -19.03 11.47
CA LEU A 35 -0.80 -18.55 12.46
C LEU A 35 -1.73 -19.67 12.92
N VAL A 36 -2.36 -20.41 12.00
CA VAL A 36 -3.29 -21.50 12.36
C VAL A 36 -2.59 -22.77 12.87
N ALA A 37 -1.27 -22.88 12.72
CA ALA A 37 -0.47 -23.92 13.34
C ALA A 37 -0.13 -23.62 14.81
N GLY A 38 -0.38 -22.39 15.28
CA GLY A 38 -0.20 -22.00 16.69
C GLY A 38 -1.21 -22.66 17.62
N ASP A 39 -0.82 -22.87 18.88
CA ASP A 39 -1.65 -23.60 19.85
C ASP A 39 -2.97 -22.90 20.20
N HIS A 40 -3.05 -21.58 19.99
CA HIS A 40 -4.18 -20.77 20.45
C HIS A 40 -5.01 -20.14 19.33
N VAL A 41 -4.66 -20.35 18.06
CA VAL A 41 -5.28 -19.68 16.90
C VAL A 41 -5.97 -20.73 16.03
N SER A 42 -7.29 -20.63 15.90
CA SER A 42 -8.09 -21.60 15.13
C SER A 42 -8.42 -21.11 13.71
N GLU A 43 -8.50 -19.80 13.52
CA GLU A 43 -8.74 -19.16 12.24
C GLU A 43 -7.90 -17.88 12.15
N ALA A 44 -7.45 -17.50 10.96
CA ALA A 44 -6.65 -16.30 10.73
C ALA A 44 -6.94 -15.64 9.38
N LEU A 45 -6.91 -14.31 9.37
CA LEU A 45 -6.97 -13.43 8.21
C LEU A 45 -5.86 -12.38 8.36
N VAL A 46 -4.99 -12.28 7.36
CA VAL A 46 -3.89 -11.30 7.34
C VAL A 46 -4.20 -10.18 6.37
N LEU A 47 -4.35 -8.95 6.87
CA LEU A 47 -4.47 -7.74 6.07
C LEU A 47 -3.13 -7.00 6.08
N ALA A 48 -2.42 -7.05 4.95
CA ALA A 48 -1.18 -6.32 4.74
C ALA A 48 -1.32 -5.31 3.61
N THR A 49 -1.08 -4.04 3.95
CA THR A 49 -1.12 -2.89 3.04
C THR A 49 0.14 -2.05 3.21
N CYS A 50 0.28 -0.93 2.50
CA CYS A 50 1.36 0.02 2.72
C CYS A 50 1.25 0.79 4.05
N ASN A 51 0.13 0.72 4.75
CA ASN A 51 -0.14 1.51 5.96
C ASN A 51 -0.46 0.66 7.19
N ARG A 52 -0.53 -0.67 7.04
CA ARG A 52 -0.79 -1.59 8.15
C ARG A 52 -0.43 -3.03 7.82
N ILE A 53 -0.12 -3.77 8.88
CA ILE A 53 -0.20 -5.22 8.92
C ILE A 53 -1.06 -5.62 10.12
N GLU A 54 -2.16 -6.31 9.87
CA GLU A 54 -3.09 -6.72 10.91
C GLU A 54 -3.51 -8.16 10.71
N VAL A 55 -3.55 -8.90 11.81
CA VAL A 55 -4.05 -10.27 11.87
C VAL A 55 -5.36 -10.24 12.63
N PHE A 56 -6.43 -10.67 11.96
CA PHE A 56 -7.71 -10.97 12.59
C PHE A 56 -7.80 -12.48 12.78
N ALA A 57 -7.92 -12.92 14.03
CA ALA A 57 -7.86 -14.32 14.40
C ALA A 57 -9.02 -14.72 15.30
N GLU A 58 -9.48 -15.96 15.18
CA GLU A 58 -10.28 -16.61 16.21
C GLU A 58 -9.33 -17.34 17.16
N VAL A 59 -9.41 -17.03 18.46
CA VAL A 59 -8.49 -17.56 19.46
C VAL A 59 -9.20 -18.25 20.62
N GLU A 60 -8.58 -19.28 21.18
CA GLU A 60 -9.11 -19.98 22.36
C GLU A 60 -8.87 -19.20 23.65
N LYS A 61 -7.68 -18.59 23.77
CA LYS A 61 -7.23 -17.83 24.95
C LYS A 61 -6.63 -16.51 24.50
N PHE A 62 -7.02 -15.41 25.15
CA PHE A 62 -6.54 -14.07 24.83
C PHE A 62 -5.01 -13.95 24.84
N HIS A 63 -4.36 -14.21 25.99
CA HIS A 63 -2.90 -14.04 26.12
C HIS A 63 -2.10 -14.97 25.22
N GLY A 64 -2.55 -16.22 25.05
CA GLY A 64 -1.91 -17.19 24.15
C GLY A 64 -2.02 -16.77 22.69
N GLY A 65 -3.21 -16.33 22.26
CA GLY A 65 -3.45 -15.82 20.92
C GLY A 65 -2.62 -14.57 20.61
N VAL A 66 -2.56 -13.61 21.54
CA VAL A 66 -1.69 -12.42 21.39
C VAL A 66 -0.22 -12.82 21.25
N ALA A 67 0.26 -13.76 22.05
CA ALA A 67 1.65 -14.22 21.99
C ALA A 67 1.97 -14.93 20.67
N ASP A 68 1.08 -15.80 20.18
CA ASP A 68 1.29 -16.54 18.93
C ASP A 68 1.25 -15.60 17.72
N VAL A 69 0.29 -14.69 17.67
CA VAL A 69 0.19 -13.70 16.59
C VAL A 69 1.37 -12.73 16.61
N SER A 70 1.76 -12.22 17.79
CA SER A 70 2.89 -11.29 17.91
C SER A 70 4.21 -11.92 17.48
N ARG A 71 4.39 -13.23 17.75
CA ARG A 71 5.59 -13.97 17.30
C ARG A 71 5.66 -14.07 15.78
N VAL A 72 4.52 -14.29 15.12
CA VAL A 72 4.44 -14.30 13.66
C VAL A 72 4.77 -12.94 13.08
N LEU A 73 4.20 -11.87 13.63
CA LEU A 73 4.50 -10.50 13.22
C LEU A 73 5.98 -10.15 13.43
N ALA A 74 6.55 -10.50 14.59
CA ALA A 74 7.96 -10.26 14.90
C ALA A 74 8.91 -10.92 13.89
N ARG A 75 8.71 -12.22 13.62
CA ARG A 75 9.49 -12.92 12.59
C ARG A 75 9.32 -12.26 11.22
N GLN A 76 8.10 -11.87 10.85
CA GLN A 76 7.84 -11.25 9.54
C GLN A 76 8.60 -9.93 9.38
N ALA A 77 8.73 -9.13 10.44
CA ALA A 77 9.53 -7.91 10.45
C ALA A 77 11.04 -8.18 10.60
N GLY A 78 11.47 -9.41 10.85
CA GLY A 78 12.86 -9.71 11.22
C GLY A 78 13.26 -9.12 12.57
N ALA A 79 12.29 -8.92 13.48
CA ALA A 79 12.45 -8.29 14.78
C ALA A 79 12.06 -9.27 15.92
N THR A 80 12.33 -8.86 17.16
CA THR A 80 11.84 -9.53 18.37
C THR A 80 10.45 -9.03 18.76
N VAL A 81 9.73 -9.79 19.61
CA VAL A 81 8.42 -9.38 20.12
C VAL A 81 8.55 -8.12 20.98
N GLU A 82 9.65 -8.02 21.73
CA GLU A 82 9.97 -6.90 22.61
C GLU A 82 10.19 -5.61 21.82
N GLU A 83 10.87 -5.69 20.66
CA GLU A 83 11.06 -4.54 19.76
C GLU A 83 9.76 -4.07 19.11
N LEU A 84 8.85 -4.99 18.79
CA LEU A 84 7.55 -4.64 18.21
C LEU A 84 6.52 -4.18 19.23
N SER A 85 6.57 -4.67 20.46
CA SER A 85 5.55 -4.45 21.49
C SER A 85 5.10 -2.99 21.67
N PRO A 86 5.96 -1.96 21.57
CA PRO A 86 5.53 -0.56 21.70
C PRO A 86 4.59 -0.09 20.58
N TYR A 87 4.62 -0.75 19.43
CA TYR A 87 3.90 -0.35 18.21
C TYR A 87 2.65 -1.19 17.95
N VAL A 88 2.51 -2.33 18.64
CA VAL A 88 1.44 -3.30 18.43
C VAL A 88 0.14 -2.82 19.09
N THR A 89 -0.94 -2.79 18.32
CA THR A 89 -2.31 -2.63 18.83
C THR A 89 -2.98 -3.99 19.00
N VAL A 90 -3.84 -4.10 20.01
CA VAL A 90 -4.62 -5.30 20.29
C VAL A 90 -6.07 -4.91 20.52
N HIS A 91 -6.99 -5.53 19.78
CA HIS A 91 -8.42 -5.41 19.98
C HIS A 91 -9.02 -6.79 20.23
N TYR A 92 -9.96 -6.89 21.18
CA TYR A 92 -10.56 -8.15 21.60
C TYR A 92 -12.09 -8.12 21.46
N GLU A 93 -12.66 -9.24 21.03
CA GLU A 93 -14.09 -9.47 20.84
C GLU A 93 -14.75 -8.36 20.02
N ASP A 94 -15.73 -7.65 20.59
CA ASP A 94 -16.48 -6.59 19.91
C ASP A 94 -15.56 -5.48 19.38
N GLN A 95 -14.44 -5.20 20.06
CA GLN A 95 -13.47 -4.22 19.59
C GLN A 95 -12.76 -4.69 18.32
N ALA A 96 -12.45 -5.98 18.19
CA ALA A 96 -11.83 -6.53 16.98
C ALA A 96 -12.78 -6.45 15.78
N VAL A 97 -14.08 -6.73 16.01
CA VAL A 97 -15.12 -6.59 14.99
C VAL A 97 -15.30 -5.13 14.59
N SER A 98 -15.40 -4.23 15.58
CA SER A 98 -15.52 -2.79 15.33
C SER A 98 -14.31 -2.26 14.56
N HIS A 99 -13.09 -2.67 14.93
CA HIS A 99 -11.87 -2.28 14.24
C HIS A 99 -11.89 -2.73 12.79
N LEU A 100 -12.23 -4.00 12.52
CA LEU A 100 -12.33 -4.50 11.15
C LEU A 100 -13.33 -3.69 10.31
N PHE A 101 -14.45 -3.25 10.89
CA PHE A 101 -15.44 -2.42 10.20
C PHE A 101 -14.91 -1.01 9.94
N THR A 102 -14.22 -0.41 10.91
CA THR A 102 -13.56 0.90 10.77
C THR A 102 -12.51 0.86 9.65
N VAL A 103 -11.69 -0.19 9.61
CA VAL A 103 -10.69 -0.42 8.56
C VAL A 103 -11.37 -0.64 7.21
N ALA A 104 -12.39 -1.50 7.13
CA ALA A 104 -13.12 -1.76 5.88
C ALA A 104 -13.84 -0.52 5.33
N ALA A 105 -14.20 0.43 6.20
CA ALA A 105 -14.81 1.70 5.84
C ALA A 105 -13.80 2.80 5.47
N GLY A 106 -12.50 2.53 5.54
CA GLY A 106 -11.44 3.50 5.28
C GLY A 106 -11.36 4.62 6.32
N LEU A 107 -12.02 4.48 7.47
CA LEU A 107 -12.02 5.49 8.54
C LEU A 107 -10.69 5.55 9.28
N ASP A 108 -9.98 4.43 9.31
CA ASP A 108 -8.67 4.31 9.94
C ASP A 108 -7.53 4.48 8.91
N SER A 109 -7.79 4.88 7.67
CA SER A 109 -6.76 5.02 6.65
C SER A 109 -6.07 6.39 6.74
N MET A 110 -4.78 6.45 6.33
CA MET A 110 -4.00 7.70 6.26
C MET A 110 -4.74 8.80 5.50
N VAL A 111 -5.48 8.38 4.46
CA VAL A 111 -6.56 9.18 3.87
C VAL A 111 -7.89 8.59 4.30
N VAL A 112 -8.62 9.34 5.11
CA VAL A 112 -9.96 8.94 5.55
C VAL A 112 -10.89 8.82 4.34
N GLY A 113 -11.55 7.67 4.21
CA GLY A 113 -12.53 7.42 3.14
C GLY A 113 -11.97 6.84 1.84
N GLU A 114 -10.69 6.48 1.80
CA GLU A 114 -10.13 5.77 0.64
C GLU A 114 -10.78 4.38 0.45
N THR A 115 -10.90 3.95 -0.81
CA THR A 115 -11.67 2.74 -1.20
C THR A 115 -10.78 1.51 -1.44
N GLN A 116 -9.47 1.70 -1.43
CA GLN A 116 -8.45 0.69 -1.72
C GLN A 116 -8.34 -0.33 -0.58
N VAL A 117 -8.43 0.08 0.68
CA VAL A 117 -8.39 -0.87 1.82
C VAL A 117 -9.54 -1.86 1.76
N LEU A 118 -10.73 -1.45 1.31
CA LEU A 118 -11.87 -2.35 1.13
C LEU A 118 -11.57 -3.42 0.06
N GLY A 119 -10.90 -3.03 -1.02
CA GLY A 119 -10.42 -3.95 -2.06
C GLY A 119 -9.32 -4.90 -1.55
N GLN A 120 -8.37 -4.38 -0.77
CA GLN A 120 -7.28 -5.16 -0.16
C GLN A 120 -7.82 -6.17 0.85
N LEU A 121 -8.79 -5.77 1.68
CA LEU A 121 -9.48 -6.66 2.61
C LEU A 121 -10.22 -7.78 1.86
N ARG A 122 -10.88 -7.47 0.74
CA ARG A 122 -11.54 -8.48 -0.09
C ARG A 122 -10.55 -9.50 -0.63
N ALA A 123 -9.38 -9.05 -1.09
CA ALA A 123 -8.32 -9.92 -1.58
C ALA A 123 -7.70 -10.78 -0.47
N ALA A 124 -7.39 -10.18 0.69
CA ALA A 124 -6.92 -10.89 1.87
C ALA A 124 -7.88 -11.99 2.32
N TYR A 125 -9.18 -11.68 2.34
CA TYR A 125 -10.22 -12.63 2.68
C TYR A 125 -10.39 -13.74 1.63
N ALA A 126 -10.27 -13.43 0.35
CA ALA A 126 -10.29 -14.45 -0.70
C ALA A 126 -9.12 -15.43 -0.55
N LEU A 127 -7.91 -14.91 -0.32
CA LEU A 127 -6.72 -15.72 -0.08
C LEU A 127 -6.87 -16.61 1.15
N ALA A 128 -7.27 -16.04 2.30
CA ALA A 128 -7.41 -16.82 3.52
C ALA A 128 -8.52 -17.88 3.44
N ARG A 129 -9.55 -17.65 2.61
CA ARG A 129 -10.56 -18.67 2.29
C ARG A 129 -10.01 -19.76 1.38
N GLU A 130 -9.21 -19.41 0.38
CA GLU A 130 -8.56 -20.37 -0.52
C GLU A 130 -7.57 -21.26 0.23
N GLU A 131 -6.83 -20.69 1.19
CA GLU A 131 -5.87 -21.40 2.06
C GLU A 131 -6.55 -22.12 3.24
N GLY A 132 -7.88 -22.01 3.39
CA GLY A 132 -8.63 -22.69 4.45
C GLY A 132 -8.39 -22.18 5.87
N THR A 133 -7.81 -20.98 6.02
CA THR A 133 -7.50 -20.36 7.32
C THR A 133 -8.63 -19.49 7.86
N VAL A 134 -9.66 -19.20 7.06
CA VAL A 134 -10.92 -18.60 7.52
C VAL A 134 -12.01 -19.67 7.59
N GLY A 135 -12.63 -19.80 8.76
CA GLY A 135 -13.66 -20.78 9.05
C GLY A 135 -14.99 -20.14 9.44
N ARG A 136 -15.70 -20.75 10.40
CA ARG A 136 -17.07 -20.36 10.77
C ARG A 136 -17.12 -19.06 11.57
N ALA A 137 -16.04 -18.70 12.26
CA ALA A 137 -15.99 -17.49 13.08
C ALA A 137 -15.66 -16.25 12.24
N LEU A 138 -14.54 -16.28 11.49
CA LEU A 138 -14.07 -15.13 10.72
C LEU A 138 -14.86 -14.90 9.43
N HIS A 139 -15.40 -15.95 8.79
CA HIS A 139 -16.14 -15.80 7.54
C HIS A 139 -17.32 -14.80 7.61
N PRO A 140 -18.28 -14.94 8.54
CA PRO A 140 -19.41 -14.02 8.62
C PRO A 140 -18.98 -12.59 8.96
N VAL A 141 -17.94 -12.44 9.79
CA VAL A 141 -17.40 -11.16 10.23
C VAL A 141 -16.73 -10.42 9.08
N ALA A 142 -15.86 -11.09 8.30
CA ALA A 142 -15.25 -10.53 7.11
C ALA A 142 -16.29 -10.16 6.04
N GLN A 143 -17.28 -11.02 5.79
CA GLN A 143 -18.40 -10.72 4.89
C GLN A 143 -19.24 -9.52 5.35
N ARG A 144 -19.41 -9.36 6.67
CA ARG A 144 -20.10 -8.20 7.22
C ARG A 144 -19.25 -6.94 7.06
N ALA A 145 -17.95 -7.01 7.32
CA ALA A 145 -17.02 -5.90 7.14
C ALA A 145 -17.03 -5.36 5.70
N LEU A 146 -16.94 -6.26 4.71
CA LEU A 146 -17.02 -5.88 3.29
C LEU A 146 -18.33 -5.19 2.93
N ARG A 147 -19.45 -5.63 3.50
CA ARG A 147 -20.77 -4.98 3.32
C ARG A 147 -20.84 -3.63 4.02
N VAL A 148 -20.32 -3.52 5.24
CA VAL A 148 -20.28 -2.26 6.00
C VAL A 148 -19.44 -1.23 5.25
N GLY A 149 -18.23 -1.58 4.81
CA GLY A 149 -17.38 -0.69 4.02
C GLY A 149 -18.09 -0.21 2.76
N LYS A 150 -18.69 -1.12 1.99
CA LYS A 150 -19.48 -0.74 0.81
C LYS A 150 -20.60 0.25 1.15
N ARG A 151 -21.37 -0.02 2.21
CA ARG A 151 -22.46 0.87 2.64
C ARG A 151 -21.95 2.25 3.03
N VAL A 152 -20.84 2.33 3.77
CA VAL A 152 -20.25 3.61 4.18
C VAL A 152 -19.88 4.45 2.96
N HIS A 153 -19.20 3.87 1.96
CA HIS A 153 -18.85 4.59 0.72
C HIS A 153 -20.09 5.01 -0.09
N THR A 154 -21.12 4.17 -0.16
CA THR A 154 -22.33 4.49 -0.95
C THR A 154 -23.33 5.40 -0.26
N GLU A 155 -23.39 5.40 1.08
CA GLU A 155 -24.47 6.03 1.85
C GLU A 155 -24.04 7.34 2.54
N THR A 156 -22.73 7.57 2.77
CA THR A 156 -22.27 8.72 3.59
C THR A 156 -21.57 9.83 2.79
N GLY A 157 -21.24 9.58 1.53
CA GLY A 157 -20.48 10.53 0.71
C GLY A 157 -19.03 10.72 1.14
N ILE A 158 -18.50 9.85 2.02
CA ILE A 158 -17.12 9.89 2.52
C ILE A 158 -16.07 9.89 1.40
N ASP A 159 -16.37 9.28 0.24
CA ASP A 159 -15.55 9.31 -0.98
C ASP A 159 -15.28 10.74 -1.49
N ARG A 160 -16.17 11.68 -1.16
CA ARG A 160 -16.02 13.10 -1.51
C ARG A 160 -15.22 13.88 -0.47
N ALA A 161 -15.13 13.36 0.75
CA ALA A 161 -14.41 13.99 1.86
C ALA A 161 -12.92 13.60 1.87
N GLY A 162 -12.56 12.43 1.35
CA GLY A 162 -11.19 11.93 1.31
C GLY A 162 -10.44 12.22 0.01
N ALA A 163 -9.40 13.05 0.06
CA ALA A 163 -8.43 13.14 -1.03
C ALA A 163 -7.54 11.89 -1.01
N SER A 164 -7.63 10.98 -1.99
CA SER A 164 -6.76 9.79 -2.10
C SER A 164 -5.28 10.10 -1.84
N LEU A 165 -4.51 9.12 -1.35
CA LEU A 165 -3.07 9.30 -1.07
C LEU A 165 -2.32 9.83 -2.31
N VAL A 166 -2.71 9.33 -3.49
CA VAL A 166 -2.26 9.82 -4.79
C VAL A 166 -2.54 11.31 -4.95
N SER A 167 -3.77 11.79 -4.73
CA SER A 167 -4.09 13.22 -4.88
C SER A 167 -3.32 14.09 -3.90
N VAL A 168 -3.17 13.67 -2.63
CA VAL A 168 -2.40 14.43 -1.64
C VAL A 168 -0.93 14.53 -2.06
N ALA A 169 -0.34 13.43 -2.52
CA ALA A 169 1.04 13.42 -2.97
C ALA A 169 1.24 14.25 -4.26
N LEU A 170 0.26 14.21 -5.18
CA LEU A 170 0.28 15.06 -6.38
C LEU A 170 0.07 16.54 -6.07
N ASP A 171 -0.77 16.88 -5.09
CA ASP A 171 -0.94 18.27 -4.61
C ASP A 171 0.39 18.79 -4.07
N ARG A 172 1.09 17.97 -3.29
CA ARG A 172 2.42 18.31 -2.77
C ARG A 172 3.46 18.45 -3.89
N ALA A 173 3.38 17.63 -4.94
CA ALA A 173 4.21 17.82 -6.13
C ALA A 173 3.90 19.13 -6.88
N GLU A 174 2.62 19.51 -7.00
CA GLU A 174 2.20 20.77 -7.62
C GLU A 174 2.68 22.01 -6.86
N GLU A 175 2.74 21.95 -5.53
CA GLU A 175 3.34 23.02 -4.71
C GLU A 175 4.82 23.27 -5.05
N LEU A 176 5.53 22.25 -5.53
CA LEU A 176 6.97 22.30 -5.83
C LEU A 176 7.26 22.73 -7.27
N ILE A 177 6.50 22.22 -8.25
CA ILE A 177 6.80 22.42 -9.69
C ILE A 177 5.75 23.27 -10.43
N GLY A 178 4.67 23.65 -9.76
CA GLY A 178 3.49 24.28 -10.34
C GLY A 178 2.51 23.28 -10.95
N SER A 179 1.55 23.79 -11.72
CA SER A 179 0.47 23.00 -12.35
C SER A 179 1.00 21.79 -13.13
N LEU A 180 0.33 20.65 -12.98
CA LEU A 180 0.60 19.41 -13.74
C LEU A 180 0.03 19.43 -15.16
N ARG A 181 -0.79 20.43 -15.52
CA ARG A 181 -1.32 20.54 -16.88
C ARG A 181 -0.17 20.66 -17.89
N ASP A 182 -0.23 19.83 -18.93
CA ASP A 182 0.76 19.72 -20.01
C ASP A 182 2.17 19.30 -19.54
N ARG A 183 2.34 18.92 -18.26
CA ARG A 183 3.60 18.36 -17.74
C ARG A 183 3.73 16.90 -18.08
N THR A 184 4.96 16.47 -18.34
CA THR A 184 5.24 15.05 -18.59
C THR A 184 5.37 14.34 -17.26
N VAL A 185 4.54 13.33 -17.02
CA VAL A 185 4.58 12.53 -15.79
C VAL A 185 4.84 11.08 -16.11
N LEU A 186 5.94 10.56 -15.58
CA LEU A 186 6.33 9.17 -15.71
C LEU A 186 5.81 8.38 -14.51
N VAL A 187 4.97 7.38 -14.77
CA VAL A 187 4.45 6.44 -13.77
C VAL A 187 5.15 5.10 -13.94
N VAL A 188 5.88 4.67 -12.91
CA VAL A 188 6.51 3.35 -12.84
C VAL A 188 5.65 2.45 -11.97
N GLY A 189 4.95 1.52 -12.61
CA GLY A 189 3.96 0.63 -12.00
C GLY A 189 2.60 0.71 -12.69
N ALA A 190 2.03 -0.46 -12.99
CA ALA A 190 0.72 -0.59 -13.65
C ALA A 190 -0.28 -1.40 -12.81
N GLY A 191 -0.07 -1.45 -11.49
CA GLY A 191 -0.99 -2.06 -10.53
C GLY A 191 -2.20 -1.17 -10.23
N SER A 192 -2.96 -1.50 -9.19
CA SER A 192 -4.12 -0.71 -8.74
C SER A 192 -3.75 0.74 -8.39
N MET A 193 -2.64 0.94 -7.67
CA MET A 193 -2.13 2.27 -7.33
C MET A 193 -1.64 3.03 -8.57
N GLY A 194 -0.94 2.36 -9.49
CA GLY A 194 -0.55 2.96 -10.76
C GLY A 194 -1.74 3.38 -11.61
N ALA A 195 -2.82 2.59 -11.61
CA ALA A 195 -4.05 2.94 -12.31
C ALA A 195 -4.74 4.17 -11.72
N LEU A 196 -4.77 4.27 -10.38
CA LEU A 196 -5.30 5.43 -9.68
C LEU A 196 -4.45 6.68 -9.94
N ALA A 197 -3.12 6.54 -9.87
CA ALA A 197 -2.16 7.61 -10.18
C ALA A 197 -2.34 8.12 -11.61
N ALA A 198 -2.28 7.23 -12.60
CA ALA A 198 -2.44 7.57 -14.00
C ALA A 198 -3.80 8.24 -14.29
N THR A 199 -4.89 7.72 -13.72
CA THR A 199 -6.23 8.30 -13.90
C THR A 199 -6.33 9.70 -13.28
N THR A 200 -5.74 9.89 -12.11
CA THR A 200 -5.74 11.19 -11.40
C THR A 200 -4.91 12.22 -12.16
N LEU A 201 -3.72 11.83 -12.63
CA LEU A 201 -2.84 12.64 -13.46
C LEU A 201 -3.51 13.07 -14.77
N ALA A 202 -4.15 12.14 -15.48
CA ALA A 202 -4.87 12.44 -16.72
C ALA A 202 -6.02 13.43 -16.50
N ARG A 203 -6.77 13.31 -15.38
CA ARG A 203 -7.80 14.30 -15.00
C ARG A 203 -7.23 15.68 -14.72
N ARG A 204 -5.98 15.78 -14.24
CA ARG A 204 -5.25 17.05 -14.06
C ARG A 204 -4.66 17.60 -15.36
N GLY A 205 -4.74 16.85 -16.47
CA GLY A 205 -4.24 17.25 -17.78
C GLY A 205 -2.75 17.02 -17.97
N ALA A 206 -2.14 16.12 -17.20
CA ALA A 206 -0.75 15.72 -17.40
C ALA A 206 -0.59 14.81 -18.63
N ALA A 207 0.56 14.89 -19.29
CA ALA A 207 0.98 13.96 -20.32
C ALA A 207 1.59 12.70 -19.66
N VAL A 208 0.79 11.65 -19.52
CA VAL A 208 1.16 10.44 -18.76
C VAL A 208 1.96 9.46 -19.62
N VAL A 209 3.12 9.05 -19.10
CA VAL A 209 3.96 7.97 -19.61
C VAL A 209 3.95 6.84 -18.59
N ILE A 210 3.71 5.60 -19.02
CA ILE A 210 3.61 4.44 -18.11
C ILE A 210 4.70 3.43 -18.43
N SER A 211 5.46 3.06 -17.42
CA SER A 211 6.42 1.96 -17.50
C SER A 211 6.10 0.91 -16.45
N SER A 212 6.34 -0.36 -16.77
CA SER A 212 6.10 -1.50 -15.87
C SER A 212 6.93 -2.69 -16.31
N ARG A 213 7.24 -3.57 -15.36
CA ARG A 213 7.87 -4.88 -15.63
C ARG A 213 7.04 -5.73 -16.60
N THR A 214 5.71 -5.59 -16.56
CA THR A 214 4.80 -6.27 -17.49
C THR A 214 4.33 -5.27 -18.53
N GLU A 215 4.96 -5.28 -19.71
CA GLU A 215 4.69 -4.32 -20.79
C GLU A 215 3.22 -4.27 -21.21
N VAL A 216 2.55 -5.42 -21.31
CA VAL A 216 1.12 -5.50 -21.64
C VAL A 216 0.27 -4.70 -20.65
N SER A 217 0.62 -4.73 -19.36
CA SER A 217 -0.09 -3.98 -18.33
C SER A 217 0.15 -2.48 -18.46
N ALA A 218 1.38 -2.05 -18.77
CA ALA A 218 1.69 -0.65 -19.02
C ALA A 218 0.93 -0.13 -20.25
N HIS A 219 0.93 -0.89 -21.35
CA HIS A 219 0.25 -0.53 -22.59
C HIS A 219 -1.27 -0.38 -22.38
N ARG A 220 -1.89 -1.36 -21.71
CA ARG A 220 -3.33 -1.31 -21.40
C ARG A 220 -3.68 -0.10 -20.53
N LEU A 221 -2.89 0.17 -19.49
CA LEU A 221 -3.17 1.29 -18.60
C LEU A 221 -2.98 2.62 -19.32
N ALA A 222 -1.92 2.76 -20.11
CA ALA A 222 -1.65 3.97 -20.89
C ALA A 222 -2.81 4.28 -21.85
N GLY A 223 -3.31 3.27 -22.57
CA GLY A 223 -4.48 3.41 -23.44
C GLY A 223 -5.74 3.86 -22.71
N SER A 224 -5.96 3.40 -21.47
CA SER A 224 -7.14 3.77 -20.68
C SER A 224 -7.17 5.24 -20.23
N VAL A 225 -6.02 5.91 -20.22
CA VAL A 225 -5.88 7.31 -19.78
C VAL A 225 -5.47 8.26 -20.91
N GLY A 226 -5.38 7.76 -22.15
CA GLY A 226 -4.89 8.54 -23.29
C GLY A 226 -3.41 8.90 -23.22
N GLY A 227 -2.62 8.15 -22.44
CA GLY A 227 -1.17 8.31 -22.31
C GLY A 227 -0.40 7.39 -23.27
N ARG A 228 0.91 7.28 -23.07
CA ARG A 228 1.77 6.33 -23.79
C ARG A 228 2.49 5.39 -22.83
N SER A 229 2.84 4.20 -23.30
CA SER A 229 3.71 3.28 -22.56
C SER A 229 5.15 3.37 -23.04
N ALA A 230 6.12 3.16 -22.14
CA ALA A 230 7.53 3.04 -22.45
C ALA A 230 8.13 1.78 -21.80
N PRO A 231 9.02 1.04 -22.49
CA PRO A 231 9.79 -0.05 -21.90
C PRO A 231 10.53 0.39 -20.63
N LEU A 232 10.66 -0.51 -19.66
CA LEU A 232 11.41 -0.19 -18.43
C LEU A 232 12.90 0.04 -18.69
N ALA A 233 13.44 -0.53 -19.78
CA ALA A 233 14.81 -0.26 -20.23
C ALA A 233 15.03 1.21 -20.63
N ASP A 234 13.98 1.91 -21.05
CA ASP A 234 14.04 3.31 -21.48
C ASP A 234 13.85 4.29 -20.30
N LEU A 235 13.76 3.76 -19.06
CA LEU A 235 13.55 4.54 -17.84
C LEU A 235 14.50 5.77 -17.73
N PRO A 236 15.82 5.67 -18.01
CA PRO A 236 16.70 6.84 -17.93
C PRO A 236 16.30 7.97 -18.90
N THR A 237 15.92 7.61 -20.13
CA THR A 237 15.51 8.56 -21.17
C THR A 237 14.18 9.22 -20.80
N GLU A 238 13.21 8.43 -20.35
CA GLU A 238 11.90 8.92 -19.94
C GLU A 238 11.98 9.83 -18.71
N LEU A 239 12.84 9.48 -17.75
CA LEU A 239 13.06 10.28 -16.55
C LEU A 239 13.70 11.63 -16.87
N ALA A 240 14.62 11.69 -17.84
CA ALA A 240 15.21 12.95 -18.30
C ALA A 240 14.18 13.92 -18.90
N ALA A 241 13.11 13.38 -19.51
CA ALA A 241 12.03 14.16 -20.08
C ALA A 241 10.94 14.54 -19.06
N ALA A 242 10.68 13.70 -18.06
CA ALA A 242 9.57 13.85 -17.11
C ALA A 242 9.75 15.01 -16.12
N ASP A 243 8.70 15.78 -15.84
CA ASP A 243 8.67 16.77 -14.75
C ASP A 243 8.37 16.12 -13.39
N VAL A 244 7.62 15.02 -13.41
CA VAL A 244 7.28 14.21 -12.22
C VAL A 244 7.54 12.74 -12.49
N LEU A 245 8.18 12.07 -11.53
CA LEU A 245 8.24 10.63 -11.42
C LEU A 245 7.24 10.18 -10.35
N VAL A 246 6.39 9.21 -10.65
CA VAL A 246 5.54 8.52 -9.68
C VAL A 246 5.90 7.05 -9.67
N THR A 247 6.31 6.50 -8.53
CA THR A 247 6.60 5.08 -8.36
C THR A 247 5.53 4.43 -7.48
N CYS A 248 5.10 3.22 -7.84
CA CYS A 248 4.02 2.50 -7.16
C CYS A 248 4.06 1.00 -7.47
N THR A 249 5.26 0.42 -7.54
CA THR A 249 5.43 -0.99 -7.84
C THR A 249 5.22 -1.86 -6.60
N GLY A 250 5.13 -3.17 -6.82
CA GLY A 250 5.14 -4.18 -5.76
C GLY A 250 6.49 -4.86 -5.63
N ALA A 251 7.58 -4.20 -6.02
CA ALA A 251 8.93 -4.75 -5.88
C ALA A 251 9.34 -4.77 -4.40
N THR A 252 10.12 -5.78 -4.02
CA THR A 252 10.72 -5.90 -2.68
C THR A 252 12.10 -5.22 -2.60
N GLY A 253 12.40 -4.32 -3.54
CA GLY A 253 13.69 -3.65 -3.65
C GLY A 253 13.60 -2.43 -4.55
N LEU A 254 14.67 -1.64 -4.56
CA LEU A 254 14.72 -0.38 -5.28
C LEU A 254 14.58 -0.60 -6.78
N VAL A 255 13.65 0.13 -7.39
CA VAL A 255 13.39 0.15 -8.83
C VAL A 255 14.09 1.34 -9.48
N VAL A 256 14.23 2.45 -8.74
CA VAL A 256 14.85 3.69 -9.23
C VAL A 256 16.06 4.02 -8.36
N GLY A 257 17.25 3.76 -8.90
CA GLY A 257 18.53 4.03 -8.23
C GLY A 257 18.95 5.51 -8.30
N THR A 258 19.74 5.96 -7.31
CA THR A 258 20.26 7.32 -7.26
C THR A 258 21.09 7.69 -8.49
N ASP A 259 21.84 6.74 -9.04
CA ASP A 259 22.66 6.90 -10.25
C ASP A 259 21.82 7.20 -11.50
N VAL A 260 20.69 6.50 -11.67
CA VAL A 260 19.74 6.72 -12.78
C VAL A 260 19.14 8.12 -12.71
N VAL A 261 18.72 8.55 -11.51
CA VAL A 261 18.17 9.90 -11.32
C VAL A 261 19.24 10.97 -11.53
N ALA A 262 20.46 10.76 -11.01
CA ALA A 262 21.56 11.70 -11.19
C ALA A 262 21.92 11.90 -12.67
N ALA A 263 21.97 10.82 -13.45
CA ALA A 263 22.19 10.88 -14.88
C ALA A 263 21.09 11.64 -15.61
N ALA A 264 19.82 11.39 -15.25
CA ALA A 264 18.69 12.14 -15.81
C ALA A 264 18.77 13.64 -15.47
N ILE A 265 19.15 13.99 -14.23
CA ILE A 265 19.25 15.38 -13.77
C ILE A 265 20.33 16.17 -14.51
N ALA A 266 21.47 15.56 -14.81
CA ALA A 266 22.55 16.20 -15.55
C ALA A 266 22.11 16.74 -16.93
N GLY A 267 21.15 16.07 -17.58
CA GLY A 267 20.62 16.48 -18.89
C GLY A 267 19.51 17.53 -18.84
N ARG A 268 19.05 17.96 -17.66
CA ARG A 268 17.82 18.76 -17.52
C ARG A 268 18.01 20.28 -17.51
N GLY A 269 19.26 20.76 -17.51
CA GLY A 269 19.55 22.21 -17.50
C GLY A 269 18.96 22.93 -16.29
N GLY A 270 18.90 22.29 -15.12
CA GLY A 270 18.39 22.86 -13.88
C GLY A 270 16.87 22.79 -13.68
N ARG A 271 16.11 22.18 -14.60
CA ARG A 271 14.67 21.94 -14.39
C ARG A 271 14.45 20.97 -13.21
N PRO A 272 13.61 21.32 -12.23
CA PRO A 272 13.37 20.46 -11.07
C PRO A 272 12.69 19.16 -11.48
N LEU A 273 12.84 18.13 -10.65
CA LEU A 273 12.12 16.86 -10.75
C LEU A 273 11.41 16.61 -9.42
N ALA A 274 10.09 16.48 -9.45
CA ALA A 274 9.34 15.94 -8.31
C ALA A 274 9.30 14.41 -8.41
N VAL A 275 9.57 13.73 -7.31
CA VAL A 275 9.51 12.26 -7.19
C VAL A 275 8.47 11.94 -6.14
N VAL A 276 7.45 11.19 -6.51
CA VAL A 276 6.37 10.75 -5.63
C VAL A 276 6.48 9.25 -5.48
N ASP A 277 6.93 8.78 -4.32
CA ASP A 277 7.07 7.34 -4.06
C ASP A 277 5.89 6.80 -3.25
N LEU A 278 5.00 6.07 -3.91
CA LEU A 278 3.80 5.48 -3.31
C LEU A 278 3.99 3.99 -3.00
N ALA A 279 5.19 3.44 -3.19
CA ALA A 279 5.47 2.03 -2.94
C ALA A 279 5.82 1.77 -1.47
N LEU A 280 5.50 0.56 -1.00
CA LEU A 280 6.00 0.02 0.25
C LEU A 280 6.39 -1.45 0.06
N PRO A 281 7.68 -1.82 0.18
CA PRO A 281 8.83 -0.95 0.45
C PRO A 281 9.04 0.10 -0.64
N ARG A 282 9.76 1.17 -0.31
CA ARG A 282 10.06 2.24 -1.26
C ARG A 282 10.72 1.72 -2.55
N ASP A 283 10.27 2.24 -3.69
CA ASP A 283 10.84 1.95 -5.01
C ASP A 283 12.07 2.82 -5.28
N VAL A 284 12.13 4.00 -4.65
CA VAL A 284 13.16 5.01 -4.90
C VAL A 284 14.23 4.94 -3.84
N ASP A 285 15.49 4.92 -4.29
CA ASP A 285 16.65 4.98 -3.43
C ASP A 285 16.63 6.27 -2.56
N PRO A 286 16.76 6.17 -1.21
CA PRO A 286 16.82 7.34 -0.33
C PRO A 286 17.87 8.39 -0.73
N GLY A 287 18.96 7.99 -1.39
CA GLY A 287 20.00 8.89 -1.88
C GLY A 287 19.48 9.93 -2.89
N VAL A 288 18.36 9.66 -3.56
CA VAL A 288 17.72 10.56 -4.54
C VAL A 288 17.32 11.90 -3.92
N ALA A 289 16.92 11.91 -2.64
CA ALA A 289 16.54 13.15 -1.94
C ALA A 289 17.72 14.12 -1.75
N GLY A 290 18.97 13.64 -1.88
CA GLY A 290 20.17 14.47 -1.78
C GLY A 290 20.61 15.11 -3.11
N LEU A 291 19.95 14.79 -4.22
CA LEU A 291 20.33 15.27 -5.54
C LEU A 291 19.86 16.73 -5.78
N PRO A 292 20.70 17.61 -6.37
CA PRO A 292 20.32 18.97 -6.68
C PRO A 292 19.10 19.04 -7.62
N GLY A 293 18.10 19.84 -7.24
CA GLY A 293 16.89 20.03 -8.06
C GLY A 293 15.93 18.84 -8.04
N VAL A 294 16.13 17.86 -7.15
CA VAL A 294 15.18 16.77 -6.93
C VAL A 294 14.42 17.01 -5.62
N HIS A 295 13.11 16.78 -5.67
CA HIS A 295 12.24 16.84 -4.50
C HIS A 295 11.48 15.53 -4.36
N VAL A 296 11.71 14.81 -3.26
CA VAL A 296 10.98 13.56 -2.96
C VAL A 296 9.79 13.88 -2.05
N VAL A 297 8.63 13.37 -2.44
CA VAL A 297 7.32 13.46 -1.77
C VAL A 297 6.92 12.08 -1.29
#